data_AF-A0A9D9MBN1-F1
#
_entry.id   AF-A0A9D9MBN1-F1
#
_cell.length_a   1.000
_cell.length_b   1.000
_cell.length_c   1.000
_cell.angle_alpha   90.00
_cell.angle_beta   90.00
_cell.angle_gamma   90.00
#
_symmetry.space_group_name_H-M   'P 1'
#
loop_
_entity.id
_entity.type
_entity.pdbx_description
1 polymer ?
#
loop_
_entity_poly.entity_id
_entity_poly.type
_entity_poly.pdbx_seq_one_letter_code
_entity_poly.pdbx_strand_id
1 'polypeptide(L)' 'LHPLGVAVVIEANHTCMQIRGVEKSNALTTTSAFSGIFLSSARTRNEFLNLIRG' A
#
# COMPACT_ATOMS: atom_id res chain seq x y z
N LEU A 1 -2.45 -21.09 -5.22
CA LEU A 1 -1.91 -20.32 -6.37
C LEU A 1 -0.39 -20.47 -6.39
N HIS A 2 0.26 -20.46 -7.55
CA HIS A 2 1.73 -20.43 -7.70
C HIS A 2 2.18 -19.21 -8.52
N PRO A 3 1.99 -17.99 -8.01
CA PRO A 3 2.35 -16.78 -8.75
C PRO A 3 3.86 -16.53 -8.71
N LEU A 4 4.37 -15.81 -9.71
CA LEU A 4 5.76 -15.32 -9.75
C LEU A 4 6.05 -14.24 -8.70
N GLY A 5 5.01 -13.59 -8.18
CA GLY A 5 5.08 -12.61 -7.12
C GLY A 5 3.71 -12.04 -6.81
N VAL A 6 3.59 -11.39 -5.64
CA VAL A 6 2.36 -10.76 -5.18
C VAL A 6 2.68 -9.33 -4.75
N ALA A 7 1.77 -8.40 -5.04
CA ALA A 7 1.80 -7.03 -4.56
C ALA A 7 0.48 -6.72 -3.86
N VAL A 8 0.56 -6.16 -2.66
CA VAL A 8 -0.59 -5.71 -1.86
C VAL A 8 -0.34 -4.28 -1.45
N VAL A 9 -1.34 -3.42 -1.64
CA VAL A 9 -1.37 -2.04 -1.13
C VAL A 9 -2.69 -1.85 -0.43
N ILE A 10 -2.65 -1.30 0.78
CA ILE A 10 -3.81 -1.00 1.61
C ILE A 10 -3.74 0.48 1.94
N GLU A 11 -4.83 1.18 1.67
CA GLU A 11 -5.04 2.56 2.10
C GLU A 11 -6.23 2.59 3.05
N ALA A 12 -6.03 3.15 4.25
CA ALA A 12 -7.04 3.15 5.28
C ALA A 12 -7.02 4.43 6.14
N ASN A 13 -8.22 4.82 6.58
CA ASN A 13 -8.41 5.85 7.58
C ASN A 13 -8.43 5.22 8.97
N HIS A 14 -7.55 5.70 9.86
CA HIS A 14 -7.51 5.24 11.24
C HIS A 14 -8.43 6.09 12.12
N THR A 15 -9.61 5.58 12.44
CA THR A 15 -10.61 6.31 13.26
C THR A 15 -10.08 6.66 14.65
N CYS A 16 -9.18 5.85 15.21
CA CYS A 16 -8.48 6.15 16.46
C CYS A 16 -7.59 7.39 16.38
N MET A 17 -7.16 7.81 15.18
CA MET A 17 -6.37 9.02 14.94
C MET A 17 -7.23 10.21 14.49
N GLN A 18 -8.40 9.94 13.90
CA GLN A 18 -9.30 10.98 13.38
C GLN A 18 -10.25 11.53 14.44
N ILE A 19 -10.84 10.66 15.26
CA ILE A 19 -11.93 11.00 16.20
C ILE A 19 -11.41 11.01 17.64
N ARG A 20 -10.25 10.41 17.88
CA ARG A 20 -9.63 10.26 19.19
C ARG A 20 -8.13 10.59 19.09
N GLY A 21 -7.47 10.72 20.24
CA GLY A 21 -6.02 10.88 20.29
C GLY A 21 -5.53 12.18 19.67
N VAL A 22 -4.80 12.10 18.55
CA VAL A 22 -4.18 13.26 17.88
C VAL A 22 -5.17 14.09 17.04
N GLU A 23 -6.40 13.58 16.85
CA GLU A 23 -7.52 14.28 16.19
C GLU A 23 -7.20 14.86 14.80
N LYS A 24 -6.40 14.13 14.01
CA LYS A 24 -6.10 14.48 12.63
C LYS A 24 -7.18 13.92 11.71
N SER A 25 -8.20 14.73 11.41
CA SER A 25 -9.35 14.38 10.57
C SER A 25 -8.98 13.80 9.20
N ASN A 26 -7.85 14.23 8.61
CA ASN A 26 -7.36 13.74 7.31
C ASN A 26 -6.23 12.71 7.46
N ALA A 27 -6.21 11.93 8.54
CA ALA A 27 -5.22 10.87 8.75
C ALA A 27 -5.49 9.67 7.82
N LEU A 28 -4.68 9.60 6.76
CA LEU A 28 -4.63 8.49 5.80
C LEU A 28 -3.35 7.69 6.02
N THR A 29 -3.45 6.37 6.08
CA THR A 29 -2.28 5.48 6.22
C THR A 29 -2.25 4.49 5.08
N THR A 30 -1.14 4.47 4.37
CA THR A 30 -0.88 3.54 3.27
C THR A 30 0.16 2.53 3.69
N THR A 31 -0.15 1.24 3.60
CA THR A 31 0.79 0.15 3.83
C THR A 31 0.89 -0.73 2.58
N SER A 32 2.01 -1.42 2.43
CA SER A 32 2.24 -2.28 1.27
C SER A 32 3.07 -3.50 1.63
N ALA A 33 2.87 -4.59 0.89
CA ALA A 33 3.64 -5.82 1.01
C ALA A 33 3.90 -6.39 -0.39
N PHE A 34 5.15 -6.80 -0.64
CA PHE A 34 5.57 -7.34 -1.93
C PHE A 34 6.27 -8.68 -1.74
N SER A 35 6.09 -9.58 -2.71
CA SER A 35 6.79 -10.86 -2.78
C SER A 35 7.19 -11.20 -4.22
N GLY A 36 8.16 -12.12 -4.36
CA GLY A 36 8.63 -12.60 -5.65
C GLY A 36 9.13 -11.48 -6.57
N ILE A 37 8.68 -11.46 -7.82
CA ILE A 37 9.12 -10.50 -8.83
C ILE A 37 8.88 -9.03 -8.44
N PHE A 38 7.87 -8.73 -7.62
CA PHE A 38 7.60 -7.37 -7.14
C PHE A 38 8.61 -6.89 -6.09
N LEU A 39 9.27 -7.81 -5.39
CA LEU A 39 10.32 -7.46 -4.44
C LEU A 39 11.65 -7.27 -5.17
N SER A 40 11.99 -8.20 -6.08
CA SER A 40 13.28 -8.23 -6.78
C SER A 40 13.38 -7.23 -7.95
N SER A 41 12.28 -6.93 -8.64
CA SER A 41 12.26 -6.02 -9.78
C SER A 41 11.64 -4.67 -9.43
N ALA A 42 12.48 -3.65 -9.26
CA ALA A 42 12.03 -2.28 -9.04
C ALA A 42 11.17 -1.75 -10.20
N ARG A 43 11.48 -2.12 -11.46
CA ARG A 43 10.69 -1.76 -12.64
C ARG A 43 9.25 -2.24 -12.51
N THR A 44 9.06 -3.53 -12.24
CA THR A 44 7.74 -4.16 -12.11
C THR A 44 6.94 -3.56 -10.95
N ARG A 45 7.61 -3.32 -9.82
CA ARG A 45 7.00 -2.65 -8.65
C ARG A 45 6.55 -1.23 -8.99
N ASN A 46 7.38 -0.45 -9.69
CA ASN A 46 7.05 0.91 -10.06
C ASN A 46 5.90 0.98 -11.08
N GLU A 47 5.87 0.06 -12.04
CA GLU A 47 4.75 -0.05 -12.98
C GLU A 47 3.43 -0.30 -12.25
N PHE A 48 3.41 -1.26 -11.31
CA PHE A 48 2.24 -1.51 -10.46
C PHE A 48 1.83 -0.28 -9.63
N LEU A 49 2.79 0.36 -8.95
CA LEU A 49 2.51 1.55 -8.13
C LEU A 49 1.97 2.71 -8.97
N ASN A 50 2.45 2.87 -10.20
CA ASN A 50 1.94 3.89 -11.12
C ASN A 50 0.52 3.56 -11.59
N LEU A 51 0.22 2.29 -11.88
CA LEU A 51 -1.11 1.86 -12.31
C LEU A 51 -2.19 2.09 -11.25
N ILE A 52 -1.88 1.86 -9.97
CA ILE A 52 -2.86 2.03 -8.88
C ILE A 52 -3.00 3.48 -8.41
N ARG A 53 -2.05 4.37 -8.76
CA ARG A 53 -2.05 5.79 -8.40
C ARG A 53 -2.68 6.70 -9.46
N GLY A 54 -3.26 6.11 -10.52
CA GLY A 54 -3.76 6.78 -11.72
C GLY A 54 -4.36 8.16 -11.51
#